data_AF-A0A1F8T1F1-F1
#
_entry.id   AF-A0A1F8T1F1-F1
#
_cell.length_a   1.000
_cell.length_b   1.000
_cell.length_c   1.000
_cell.angle_alpha   90.00
_cell.angle_beta   90.00
_cell.angle_gamma   90.00
#
_symmetry.space_group_name_H-M   'P 1'
#
loop_
_entity.id
_entity.type
_entity.pdbx_description
1 polymer ?
#
loop_
_entity_poly.entity_id
_entity_poly.type
_entity_poly.pdbx_seq_one_letter_code
_entity_poly.pdbx_strand_id
1 'polypeptide(L)'
;MRLTALLLGVVILLWISFEDRSESVVLLLAGAICAWWAVRLLVGRPSGRNIVLIRHIIVWILAGLAIAPLAILLMAFKSGIHGHGTPDFTIQQIQSVLLRTPFLAVGGLLLGVGSALWYLAR
;
A
#
# COMPACT_ATOMS: atom_id res chain seq x y z
N MET A 1 12.61 -6.35 -9.20
CA MET A 1 11.60 -6.73 -8.19
C MET A 1 12.19 -7.24 -6.87
N ARG A 2 13.27 -8.05 -6.87
CA ARG A 2 13.92 -8.49 -5.62
C ARG A 2 14.61 -7.34 -4.87
N LEU A 3 15.40 -6.52 -5.59
CA LEU A 3 16.06 -5.35 -5.01
C LEU A 3 15.06 -4.36 -4.39
N THR A 4 13.94 -4.07 -5.06
CA THR A 4 12.91 -3.18 -4.51
C THR A 4 12.27 -3.73 -3.24
N ALA A 5 12.10 -5.05 -3.12
CA ALA A 5 11.63 -5.69 -1.90
C ALA A 5 12.62 -5.53 -0.75
N LEU A 6 13.92 -5.72 -1.03
CA LEU A 6 14.99 -5.56 -0.05
C LEU A 6 15.08 -4.12 0.44
N LEU A 7 15.02 -3.14 -0.48
CA LEU A 7 15.01 -1.72 -0.13
C LEU A 7 13.78 -1.36 0.72
N LEU A 8 12.59 -1.85 0.36
CA LEU A 8 11.39 -1.65 1.19
C LEU A 8 11.55 -2.25 2.57
N GLY A 9 12.12 -3.47 2.67
CA GLY A 9 12.44 -4.09 3.95
C GLY A 9 13.38 -3.26 4.80
N VAL A 10 14.48 -2.76 4.22
CA VAL A 10 15.44 -1.88 4.91
C VAL A 10 14.75 -0.61 5.41
N VAL A 11 13.91 0.04 4.58
CA VAL A 11 13.18 1.24 4.98
C VAL A 11 12.22 0.95 6.15
N ILE A 12 11.52 -0.19 6.13
CA ILE A 12 10.62 -0.59 7.22
C ILE A 12 11.41 -0.83 8.52
N LEU A 13 12.55 -1.52 8.43
CA LEU A 13 13.42 -1.78 9.59
C LEU A 13 13.94 -0.48 10.20
N LEU A 14 14.40 0.45 9.37
CA LEU A 14 14.81 1.78 9.83
C LEU A 14 13.65 2.54 10.47
N TRP A 15 12.46 2.52 9.86
CA TRP A 15 11.28 3.19 10.40
C TRP A 15 10.83 2.63 11.75
N ILE A 16 10.97 1.32 11.97
CA ILE A 16 10.68 0.69 13.27
C ILE A 16 11.59 1.27 14.36
N SER A 17 12.87 1.53 14.07
CA SER A 17 13.82 2.07 15.04
C SER A 17 13.56 3.51 15.46
N PHE A 18 12.76 4.27 14.71
CA PHE A 18 12.40 5.64 15.05
C PHE A 18 11.06 5.69 15.81
N GLU A 19 10.96 6.49 16.86
CA GLU A 19 9.70 6.76 17.60
C GLU A 19 8.74 7.70 16.83
N ASP A 20 8.70 7.60 15.49
CA ASP A 20 7.76 8.34 14.65
C ASP A 20 6.33 7.78 14.77
N ARG A 21 5.37 8.65 15.02
CA ARG A 21 3.93 8.35 15.16
C ARG A 21 3.10 8.91 14.01
N SER A 22 3.73 9.25 12.90
CA SER A 22 3.07 9.84 11.74
C SER A 22 2.24 8.82 10.97
N GLU A 23 0.92 9.02 10.93
CA GLU A 23 -0.01 8.23 10.11
C GLU A 23 0.38 8.25 8.63
N SER A 24 0.88 9.39 8.16
CA SER A 24 1.26 9.59 6.75
C SER A 24 2.42 8.68 6.36
N VAL A 25 3.41 8.51 7.25
CA VAL A 25 4.55 7.61 6.99
C VAL A 25 4.08 6.17 6.92
N VAL A 26 3.19 5.74 7.84
CA VAL A 26 2.60 4.40 7.80
C VAL A 26 1.83 4.16 6.50
N LEU A 27 0.99 5.11 6.09
CA LEU A 27 0.23 5.01 4.84
C LEU A 27 1.13 4.94 3.61
N LEU A 28 2.24 5.68 3.60
CA LEU A 28 3.23 5.62 2.53
C LEU A 28 3.92 4.25 2.46
N LEU A 29 4.30 3.68 3.61
CA LEU A 29 4.91 2.35 3.67
C LEU A 29 3.94 1.25 3.22
N ALA A 30 2.71 1.27 3.75
CA ALA A 30 1.66 0.34 3.34
C ALA A 30 1.36 0.48 1.84
N GLY A 31 1.22 1.72 1.35
CA GLY A 31 1.03 2.04 -0.06
C GLY A 31 2.15 1.50 -0.93
N ALA A 32 3.41 1.65 -0.52
CA ALA A 32 4.56 1.15 -1.26
C ALA A 32 4.60 -0.39 -1.33
N ILE A 33 4.25 -1.09 -0.23
CA ILE A 33 4.13 -2.55 -0.21
C ILE A 33 3.00 -3.02 -1.15
N CYS A 34 1.82 -2.39 -1.06
CA CYS A 34 0.66 -2.71 -1.90
C CYS A 34 0.97 -2.44 -3.38
N ALA A 35 1.58 -1.31 -3.71
CA ALA A 35 1.99 -0.96 -5.07
C ALA A 35 3.03 -1.94 -5.63
N TRP A 36 4.01 -2.35 -4.82
CA TRP A 36 4.99 -3.34 -5.23
C TRP A 36 4.33 -4.69 -5.56
N TRP A 37 3.39 -5.14 -4.72
CA TRP A 37 2.60 -6.34 -5.01
C TRP A 37 1.74 -6.20 -6.26
N ALA A 38 1.06 -5.06 -6.43
CA ALA A 38 0.26 -4.77 -7.62
C ALA A 38 1.09 -4.88 -8.90
N VAL A 39 2.26 -4.24 -8.93
CA VAL A 39 3.19 -4.32 -10.08
C VAL A 39 3.62 -5.76 -10.34
N ARG A 40 3.90 -6.55 -9.30
CA ARG A 40 4.26 -7.98 -9.48
C ARG A 40 3.11 -8.79 -10.07
N LEU A 41 1.89 -8.55 -9.63
CA LEU A 41 0.69 -9.21 -10.16
C LEU A 41 0.39 -8.80 -11.60
N LEU A 42 0.89 -7.65 -12.05
CA LEU A 42 0.72 -7.13 -13.41
C LEU A 42 1.81 -7.56 -14.39
N VAL A 43 2.89 -8.18 -13.93
CA VAL A 43 3.91 -8.79 -14.81
C VAL A 43 3.24 -9.84 -15.70
N GLY A 44 3.58 -9.84 -17.00
CA GLY A 44 3.01 -10.74 -18.00
C GLY A 44 2.34 -9.99 -19.15
N ARG A 45 2.03 -10.71 -20.24
CA ARG A 45 1.42 -10.15 -21.45
C ARG A 45 0.01 -10.73 -21.66
N PRO A 46 -1.02 -10.17 -21.01
CA PRO A 46 -2.38 -10.61 -21.28
C PRO A 46 -2.75 -10.30 -22.74
N SER A 47 -3.46 -11.22 -23.40
CA SER A 47 -3.98 -11.02 -24.75
C SER A 47 -5.34 -10.32 -24.68
N GLY A 48 -5.49 -9.16 -25.33
CA GLY A 48 -6.77 -8.48 -25.49
C GLY A 48 -6.92 -7.19 -24.67
N ARG A 49 -7.37 -6.12 -25.33
CA ARG A 49 -7.49 -4.77 -24.76
C ARG A 49 -8.34 -4.71 -23.49
N ASN A 50 -9.51 -5.36 -23.51
CA ASN A 50 -10.43 -5.34 -22.38
C ASN A 50 -9.86 -6.09 -21.16
N ILE A 51 -9.12 -7.17 -21.39
CA ILE A 51 -8.48 -7.95 -20.33
C ILE A 51 -7.37 -7.12 -19.67
N VAL A 52 -6.56 -6.41 -20.46
CA VAL A 52 -5.55 -5.48 -19.92
C VAL A 52 -6.21 -4.45 -19.01
N LEU A 53 -7.26 -3.78 -19.50
CA LEU A 53 -7.93 -2.71 -18.76
C LEU A 53 -8.54 -3.20 -17.44
N ILE A 54 -9.35 -4.26 -17.51
CA ILE A 54 -10.00 -4.83 -16.33
C ILE A 54 -8.97 -5.32 -15.31
N ARG A 55 -7.92 -6.02 -15.76
CA ARG A 55 -6.88 -6.54 -14.88
C ARG A 55 -6.16 -5.42 -14.13
N HIS A 56 -5.76 -4.35 -14.81
CA HIS A 56 -5.07 -3.23 -14.16
C HIS A 56 -5.99 -2.50 -13.18
N ILE A 57 -7.24 -2.23 -13.57
CA ILE A 57 -8.23 -1.58 -12.69
C ILE A 57 -8.45 -2.41 -11.42
N ILE A 58 -8.75 -3.70 -11.55
CA ILE A 58 -9.02 -4.58 -10.41
C ILE A 58 -7.80 -4.66 -9.49
N VAL A 59 -6.61 -4.93 -10.04
CA VAL A 59 -5.40 -5.08 -9.23
C VAL A 59 -5.10 -3.81 -8.45
N TRP A 60 -5.22 -2.63 -9.06
CA TRP A 60 -4.91 -1.38 -8.37
C TRP A 60 -6.01 -0.93 -7.40
N ILE A 61 -7.30 -1.19 -7.66
CA ILE A 61 -8.36 -0.98 -6.66
C ILE A 61 -8.11 -1.85 -5.44
N LEU A 62 -7.84 -3.14 -5.64
CA LEU A 62 -7.54 -4.07 -4.55
C LEU A 62 -6.29 -3.64 -3.78
N ALA A 63 -5.26 -3.16 -4.49
CA ALA A 63 -4.07 -2.61 -3.86
C ALA A 63 -4.41 -1.39 -2.99
N GLY A 64 -5.22 -0.44 -3.49
CA GLY A 64 -5.67 0.74 -2.73
C GLY A 64 -6.50 0.37 -1.49
N LEU A 65 -7.42 -0.58 -1.62
CA LEU A 65 -8.20 -1.12 -0.50
C LEU A 65 -7.33 -1.81 0.54
N ALA A 66 -6.27 -2.50 0.13
CA ALA A 66 -5.34 -3.20 1.01
C ALA A 66 -4.42 -2.26 1.82
N ILE A 67 -4.29 -0.99 1.44
CA ILE A 67 -3.43 -0.02 2.15
C ILE A 67 -3.90 0.16 3.59
N ALA A 68 -5.20 0.38 3.82
CA ALA A 68 -5.73 0.62 5.16
C ALA A 68 -5.52 -0.55 6.14
N PRO A 69 -5.93 -1.81 5.84
CA PRO A 69 -5.68 -2.93 6.74
C PRO A 69 -4.18 -3.21 6.93
N LEU A 70 -3.34 -3.02 5.90
CA LEU A 70 -1.90 -3.17 6.05
C LEU A 70 -1.29 -2.07 6.93
N ALA A 71 -1.73 -0.83 6.80
CA ALA A 71 -1.31 0.28 7.65
C ALA A 71 -1.67 0.02 9.12
N ILE A 72 -2.88 -0.48 9.39
CA ILE A 72 -3.30 -0.86 10.75
C ILE A 72 -2.42 -1.98 11.30
N LEU A 73 -2.08 -2.97 10.48
CA LEU A 73 -1.17 -4.05 10.89
C LEU A 73 0.22 -3.51 11.23
N LEU A 74 0.75 -2.56 10.45
CA LEU A 74 2.02 -1.89 10.72
C LEU A 74 1.97 -1.07 12.03
N MET A 75 0.87 -0.34 12.29
CA MET A 75 0.67 0.39 13.55
C MET A 75 0.64 -0.54 14.76
N ALA A 76 -0.09 -1.65 14.65
CA ALA A 76 -0.19 -2.66 15.70
C ALA A 76 1.17 -3.33 15.96
N PHE A 77 1.89 -3.68 14.90
CA PHE A 77 3.21 -4.30 14.99
C PHE A 77 4.22 -3.37 15.68
N LYS A 78 4.28 -2.09 15.28
CA LYS A 78 5.18 -1.11 15.90
C LYS A 78 4.85 -0.89 17.38
N SER A 79 3.56 -0.69 17.69
CA SER A 79 3.09 -0.52 19.08
C SER A 79 3.42 -1.73 19.96
N GLY A 80 3.36 -2.96 19.40
CA GLY A 80 3.67 -4.19 20.11
C GLY A 80 5.17 -4.37 20.41
N ILE A 81 6.06 -3.86 19.55
CA ILE A 81 7.52 -4.00 19.71
C ILE A 81 8.08 -3.02 20.73
N HIS A 82 7.57 -1.79 20.78
CA HIS A 82 8.10 -0.77 21.71
C HIS A 82 7.76 -1.04 23.18
N GLY A 83 6.82 -1.94 23.47
CA GLY A 83 6.61 -2.47 24.83
C GLY A 83 6.22 -1.43 25.88
N HIS A 84 5.77 -0.25 25.46
CA HIS A 84 5.27 0.78 26.37
C HIS A 84 3.90 0.40 26.94
N GLY A 85 3.59 0.90 28.14
CA GLY A 85 2.28 0.67 28.78
C GLY A 85 1.09 1.32 28.03
N THR A 86 1.37 2.09 26.99
CA THR A 86 0.39 2.72 26.11
C THR A 86 0.76 2.47 24.64
N PRO A 87 -0.22 2.20 23.75
CA PRO A 87 0.04 2.07 22.32
C PRO A 87 0.69 3.32 21.71
N ASP A 88 1.57 3.13 20.72
CA ASP A 88 2.20 4.25 19.99
C ASP A 88 1.18 5.03 19.16
N PHE A 89 0.18 4.32 18.63
CA PHE A 89 -0.87 4.90 17.81
C PHE A 89 -2.19 4.92 18.57
N THR A 90 -2.87 6.07 18.57
CA THR A 90 -4.16 6.20 19.24
C THR A 90 -5.31 5.61 18.41
N ILE A 91 -6.44 5.36 19.06
CA ILE A 91 -7.66 4.89 18.39
C ILE A 91 -8.11 5.88 17.30
N GLN A 92 -7.94 7.18 17.53
CA GLN A 92 -8.29 8.23 16.56
C GLN A 92 -7.45 8.12 15.28
N GLN A 93 -6.17 7.74 15.40
CA GLN A 93 -5.29 7.54 14.26
C GLN A 93 -5.66 6.28 13.47
N ILE A 94 -6.09 5.22 14.15
CA ILE A 94 -6.61 4.01 13.48
C ILE A 94 -7.91 4.34 12.72
N GLN A 95 -8.80 5.10 13.35
CA GLN A 95 -10.05 5.56 12.71
C GLN A 95 -9.77 6.46 11.50
N SER A 96 -8.79 7.37 11.59
CA SER A 96 -8.45 8.25 10.47
C SER A 96 -7.97 7.45 9.25
N VAL A 97 -7.19 6.37 9.46
CA VAL A 97 -6.76 5.45 8.39
C VAL A 97 -7.95 4.75 7.75
N LEU A 98 -8.88 4.22 8.56
CA LEU A 98 -10.09 3.57 8.07
C LEU A 98 -10.95 4.52 7.22
N LEU A 99 -11.14 5.76 7.69
CA LEU A 99 -11.91 6.78 6.98
C LEU A 99 -11.26 7.22 5.66
N ARG A 100 -9.94 7.02 5.50
CA ARG A 100 -9.24 7.30 4.23
C ARG A 100 -9.38 6.18 3.19
N THR A 101 -9.87 4.99 3.56
CA THR A 101 -9.99 3.82 2.67
C THR A 101 -10.69 4.13 1.34
N PRO A 102 -11.81 4.88 1.28
CA PRO A 102 -12.44 5.22 0.01
C PRO A 102 -11.53 6.03 -0.91
N PHE A 103 -10.79 7.00 -0.36
CA PHE A 103 -9.84 7.82 -1.13
C PHE A 103 -8.65 6.99 -1.63
N LEU A 104 -8.18 6.04 -0.81
CA LEU A 104 -7.11 5.11 -1.21
C LEU A 104 -7.57 4.18 -2.34
N ALA A 105 -8.81 3.70 -2.30
CA ALA A 105 -9.41 2.92 -3.38
C ALA A 105 -9.57 3.73 -4.68
N VAL A 106 -9.99 4.99 -4.59
CA VAL A 106 -10.05 5.91 -5.73
C VAL A 106 -8.65 6.16 -6.30
N GLY A 107 -7.64 6.37 -5.45
CA GLY A 107 -6.24 6.45 -5.89
C GLY A 107 -5.80 5.19 -6.64
N GLY A 108 -6.17 4.02 -6.13
CA GLY A 108 -6.00 2.74 -6.81
C GLY A 108 -6.67 2.70 -8.19
N LEU A 109 -7.94 3.08 -8.28
CA LEU A 109 -8.66 3.16 -9.56
C LEU A 109 -7.93 4.03 -10.58
N LEU A 110 -7.48 5.23 -10.18
CA LEU A 110 -6.75 6.15 -11.05
C LEU A 110 -5.43 5.56 -11.54
N LEU A 111 -4.66 4.92 -10.65
CA LEU A 111 -3.44 4.21 -11.03
C LEU A 111 -3.73 3.02 -11.96
N GLY A 112 -4.84 2.32 -11.75
CA GLY A 112 -5.30 1.23 -12.60
C GLY A 112 -5.62 1.69 -14.01
N VAL A 113 -6.40 2.75 -14.16
CA VAL A 113 -6.70 3.36 -15.47
C VAL A 113 -5.42 3.86 -16.13
N GLY A 114 -4.60 4.63 -15.40
CA GLY A 114 -3.37 5.21 -15.94
C GLY A 114 -2.37 4.14 -16.42
N SER A 115 -2.13 3.12 -15.61
CA SER A 115 -1.22 2.02 -15.98
C SER A 115 -1.75 1.16 -17.12
N ALA A 116 -3.07 0.93 -17.18
CA ALA A 116 -3.70 0.23 -18.31
C ALA A 116 -3.51 0.98 -19.63
N LEU A 117 -3.81 2.28 -19.64
CA LEU A 117 -3.67 3.13 -20.83
C LEU A 117 -2.23 3.20 -21.30
N TRP A 118 -1.29 3.35 -20.36
CA TRP A 118 0.13 3.35 -20.66
C TRP A 118 0.61 2.01 -21.23
N TYR A 119 0.11 0.88 -20.72
CA TYR A 119 0.43 -0.44 -21.26
C TYR A 119 -0.10 -0.61 -22.69
N LEU A 120 -1.32 -0.14 -22.97
CA LEU A 120 -1.98 -0.26 -24.28
C LEU A 120 -1.42 0.69 -25.35
N ALA A 121 -0.78 1.79 -24.93
CA ALA A 121 -0.15 2.76 -25.83
C ALA A 121 1.26 2.35 -26.27
N ARG A 122 1.82 1.28 -25.70
CA ARG A 122 3.13 0.70 -26.03
C ARG A 122 2.97 -0.49 -26.97
#